data_AF-A0AAD7FSI2-F1
#
_entry.id   AF-A0AAD7FSI2-F1
#
_cell.length_a   1.000
_cell.length_b   1.000
_cell.length_c   1.000
_cell.angle_alpha   90.00
_cell.angle_beta   90.00
_cell.angle_gamma   90.00
#
_symmetry.space_group_name_H-M   'P 1'
#
loop_
_entity.id
_entity.type
_entity.pdbx_description
1 polymer ?
#
loop_
_entity_poly.entity_id
_entity_poly.type
_entity_poly.pdbx_seq_one_letter_code
_entity_poly.pdbx_strand_id
1 'polypeptide(L)'
;DKCACRICGKPLRADSRQNHVGEHLLQHMLGVPHSQMTVSIAPLFPCGFCGGPSCSISIDHGRARSNCPLAYPFVVKTAANSSTSKPSTNVPIACPYTHCEQTHWKYNFHQHLDNHHPNWRSTLPPAAPLFSLISVSEDEQSKLRVPE
;
A
#
# COMPACT_ATOMS: atom_id res chain seq x y z
N ASP A 1 -15.82 -13.06 9.22
CA ASP A 1 -16.17 -11.65 9.50
C ASP A 1 -16.25 -10.78 8.26
N LYS A 2 -17.41 -10.16 8.06
CA LYS A 2 -17.60 -9.10 7.05
C LYS A 2 -17.23 -7.77 7.70
N CYS A 3 -16.40 -6.98 7.03
CA CYS A 3 -16.05 -5.62 7.46
C CYS A 3 -16.40 -4.66 6.33
N ALA A 4 -16.99 -3.51 6.64
CA ALA A 4 -17.20 -2.48 5.64
C ALA A 4 -15.87 -1.80 5.27
N CYS A 5 -15.70 -1.43 4.01
CA CYS A 5 -14.63 -0.54 3.57
C CYS A 5 -14.85 0.83 4.22
N ARG A 6 -13.84 1.40 4.87
CA ARG A 6 -13.93 2.78 5.39
C ARG A 6 -14.09 3.82 4.28
N ILE A 7 -13.54 3.56 3.11
CA ILE A 7 -13.47 4.54 2.02
C ILE A 7 -14.82 4.66 1.31
N CYS A 8 -15.49 3.55 1.00
CA CYS A 8 -16.74 3.54 0.23
C CYS A 8 -17.95 2.89 0.92
N GLY A 9 -17.79 2.38 2.15
CA GLY A 9 -18.85 1.69 2.89
C GLY A 9 -19.19 0.27 2.42
N LYS A 10 -18.62 -0.20 1.30
CA LYS A 10 -18.95 -1.52 0.73
C LYS A 10 -18.59 -2.67 1.70
N PRO A 11 -19.47 -3.65 1.93
CA PRO A 11 -19.14 -4.81 2.74
C PRO A 11 -18.10 -5.70 2.04
N LEU A 12 -17.02 -6.04 2.74
CA LEU A 12 -15.90 -6.82 2.23
C LEU A 12 -15.79 -8.18 2.92
N ARG A 13 -15.39 -9.18 2.13
CA ARG A 13 -14.84 -10.44 2.64
C ARG A 13 -13.40 -10.23 3.08
N ALA A 14 -12.90 -11.07 3.98
CA ALA A 14 -11.55 -10.94 4.53
C ALA A 14 -10.46 -11.08 3.45
N ASP A 15 -10.64 -11.97 2.49
CA ASP A 15 -9.72 -12.25 1.39
C ASP A 15 -9.71 -11.15 0.30
N SER A 16 -10.76 -10.35 0.19
CA SER A 16 -10.87 -9.28 -0.81
C SER A 16 -10.42 -7.91 -0.31
N ARG A 17 -10.08 -7.77 0.99
CA ARG A 17 -9.81 -6.46 1.59
C ARG A 17 -8.59 -5.76 0.97
N GLN A 18 -7.51 -6.51 0.74
CA GLN A 18 -6.28 -5.96 0.17
C GLN A 18 -6.52 -5.37 -1.22
N ASN A 19 -7.11 -6.16 -2.12
CA ASN A 19 -7.40 -5.72 -3.48
C ASN A 19 -8.31 -4.48 -3.48
N HIS A 20 -9.38 -4.52 -2.68
CA HIS A 20 -10.35 -3.45 -2.68
C HIS A 20 -9.78 -2.13 -2.17
N VAL A 21 -9.06 -2.15 -1.05
CA VAL A 21 -8.43 -0.93 -0.54
C VAL A 21 -7.25 -0.50 -1.43
N GLY A 22 -6.53 -1.47 -2.01
CA GLY A 22 -5.47 -1.21 -2.99
C GLY A 22 -5.97 -0.45 -4.21
N GLU A 23 -7.12 -0.85 -4.79
CA GLU A 23 -7.79 -0.14 -5.88
C GLU A 23 -8.03 1.34 -5.53
N HIS A 24 -8.68 1.61 -4.38
CA HIS A 24 -8.92 2.98 -3.90
C HIS A 24 -7.63 3.80 -3.78
N LEU A 25 -6.61 3.22 -3.16
CA LEU A 25 -5.33 3.89 -2.92
C LEU A 25 -4.59 4.17 -4.21
N LEU A 26 -4.58 3.22 -5.14
CA LEU A 26 -3.89 3.37 -6.41
C LEU A 26 -4.58 4.42 -7.30
N GLN A 27 -5.91 4.39 -7.40
CA GLN A 27 -6.67 5.43 -8.09
C GLN A 27 -6.40 6.82 -7.50
N HIS A 28 -6.39 6.93 -6.17
CA HIS A 28 -6.06 8.19 -5.49
C HIS A 28 -4.64 8.68 -5.81
N MET A 29 -3.65 7.78 -5.79
CA MET A 29 -2.26 8.12 -6.12
C MET A 29 -2.09 8.57 -7.58
N LEU A 30 -2.88 8.03 -8.50
CA LEU A 30 -2.86 8.38 -9.93
C LEU A 30 -3.79 9.56 -10.28
N GLY A 31 -4.49 10.13 -9.30
CA GLY A 31 -5.44 11.23 -9.56
C GLY A 31 -6.67 10.81 -10.38
N VAL A 32 -6.95 9.51 -10.45
CA VAL A 32 -8.11 8.97 -11.18
C VAL A 32 -9.38 9.27 -10.38
N PRO A 33 -10.42 9.88 -11.00
CA PRO A 33 -11.66 10.18 -10.32
C PRO A 33 -12.33 8.91 -9.76
N HIS A 34 -12.55 8.89 -8.45
CA HIS A 34 -13.19 7.77 -7.78
C HIS A 34 -14.69 8.03 -7.60
N SER A 35 -15.55 7.28 -8.29
CA SER A 35 -16.99 7.56 -8.35
C SER A 35 -17.75 7.29 -7.04
N GLN A 36 -17.17 6.56 -6.08
CA GLN A 36 -17.86 6.14 -4.85
C GLN A 36 -16.97 6.25 -3.59
N MET A 37 -16.64 7.47 -3.15
CA MET A 37 -15.98 7.71 -1.86
C MET A 37 -16.97 8.28 -0.85
N THR A 38 -17.10 7.63 0.30
CA THR A 38 -17.80 8.14 1.49
C THR A 38 -16.87 8.97 2.39
N VAL A 39 -15.57 8.70 2.35
CA VAL A 39 -14.54 9.37 3.14
C VAL A 39 -13.30 9.59 2.29
N SER A 40 -12.64 10.74 2.44
CA SER A 40 -11.39 11.05 1.74
C SER A 40 -10.23 10.16 2.21
N ILE A 41 -9.37 9.77 1.27
CA ILE A 41 -8.06 9.16 1.57
C ILE A 41 -7.12 10.24 2.11
N ALA A 42 -6.27 9.87 3.07
CA ALA A 42 -5.27 10.77 3.60
C ALA A 42 -4.23 11.16 2.53
N PRO A 43 -3.91 12.46 2.39
CA PRO A 43 -2.99 12.92 1.34
C PRO A 43 -1.53 12.53 1.60
N LEU A 44 -1.18 12.31 2.86
CA LEU A 44 0.17 11.93 3.28
C LEU A 44 0.09 10.58 4.02
N PHE A 45 0.89 9.63 3.56
CA PHE A 45 1.07 8.30 4.16
C PHE A 45 -0.25 7.56 4.47
N PRO A 46 -1.18 7.43 3.50
CA PRO A 46 -2.44 6.74 3.76
C PRO A 46 -2.23 5.28 4.18
N CYS A 47 -3.05 4.83 5.12
CA CYS A 47 -3.00 3.45 5.60
C CYS A 47 -3.44 2.45 4.52
N GLY A 48 -2.64 1.42 4.24
CA GLY A 48 -3.00 0.30 3.35
C GLY A 48 -4.23 -0.52 3.76
N PHE A 49 -4.70 -0.38 5.01
CA PHE A 49 -5.90 -1.06 5.50
C PHE A 49 -7.18 -0.23 5.38
N CYS A 50 -7.10 1.11 5.53
CA CYS A 50 -8.30 1.94 5.66
C CYS A 50 -8.25 3.27 4.91
N GLY A 51 -7.13 3.61 4.27
CA GLY A 51 -6.90 4.89 3.60
C GLY A 51 -6.77 6.10 4.52
N GLY A 52 -6.98 5.94 5.83
CA GLY A 52 -6.93 7.05 6.79
C GLY A 52 -5.51 7.43 7.22
N PRO A 53 -5.36 8.58 7.91
CA PRO A 53 -4.09 9.02 8.47
C PRO A 53 -3.77 8.28 9.78
N SER A 54 -2.53 8.48 10.28
CA SER A 54 -2.10 8.15 11.65
C SER A 54 -2.12 6.67 12.05
N CYS A 55 -2.25 5.75 11.08
CA CYS A 55 -2.07 4.32 11.35
C CYS A 55 -0.59 3.97 11.24
N SER A 56 -0.01 3.39 12.29
CA SER A 56 1.34 2.85 12.25
C SER A 56 1.35 1.46 11.61
N ILE A 57 2.46 1.12 10.97
CA ILE A 57 2.70 -0.17 10.35
C ILE A 57 4.14 -0.59 10.63
N SER A 58 4.35 -1.88 10.88
CA SER A 58 5.67 -2.49 11.04
C SER A 58 5.64 -3.92 10.51
N ILE A 59 6.82 -4.51 10.34
CA ILE A 59 6.99 -5.91 9.92
C ILE A 59 7.59 -6.69 11.09
N ASP A 60 6.88 -7.70 11.56
CA ASP A 60 7.27 -8.57 12.66
C ASP A 60 7.26 -10.02 12.17
N HIS A 61 8.41 -10.69 12.19
CA HIS A 61 8.58 -12.06 11.68
C HIS A 61 7.96 -12.27 10.28
N GLY A 62 8.13 -11.30 9.38
CA GLY A 62 7.60 -11.34 8.01
C GLY A 62 6.08 -11.10 7.89
N ARG A 63 5.41 -10.68 8.97
CA ARG A 63 3.97 -10.37 9.00
C ARG A 63 3.75 -8.88 9.24
N ALA A 64 2.69 -8.36 8.65
CA ALA A 64 2.28 -6.97 8.87
C ALA A 64 1.66 -6.80 10.27
N ARG A 65 2.11 -5.78 11.01
CA ARG A 65 1.56 -5.36 12.32
C ARG A 65 1.16 -3.90 12.27
N SER A 66 -0.09 -3.60 12.63
CA SER A 66 -0.62 -2.25 12.60
C SER A 66 -1.55 -1.99 13.78
N ASN A 67 -1.60 -0.74 14.22
CA ASN A 67 -2.60 -0.25 15.17
C ASN A 67 -3.95 0.11 14.49
N CYS A 68 -4.08 -0.09 13.17
CA CYS A 68 -5.30 0.22 12.45
C CYS A 68 -6.46 -0.69 12.95
N PRO A 69 -7.63 -0.14 13.30
CA PRO A 69 -8.79 -0.94 13.71
C PRO A 69 -9.29 -1.91 12.63
N LEU A 70 -8.95 -1.66 11.36
CA LEU A 70 -9.33 -2.50 10.22
C LEU A 70 -8.19 -3.42 9.77
N ALA A 71 -7.10 -3.48 10.52
CA ALA A 71 -5.97 -4.35 10.23
C ALA A 71 -6.41 -5.82 10.19
N TYR A 72 -5.81 -6.56 9.26
CA TYR A 72 -5.93 -8.01 9.18
C TYR A 72 -4.53 -8.63 9.01
N PRO A 73 -4.30 -9.83 9.56
CA PRO A 73 -2.99 -10.46 9.49
C PRO A 73 -2.73 -11.00 8.08
N PHE A 74 -1.53 -10.75 7.55
CA PHE A 74 -1.03 -11.41 6.34
C PHE A 74 0.50 -11.55 6.39
N VAL A 75 1.03 -12.48 5.60
CA VAL A 75 2.47 -12.67 5.39
C VAL A 75 2.91 -11.77 4.25
N VAL A 76 3.85 -10.86 4.52
CA VAL A 76 4.32 -9.83 3.58
C VAL A 76 4.86 -10.48 2.31
N LYS A 77 5.72 -11.49 2.45
CA LYS A 77 6.33 -12.18 1.31
C LYS A 77 5.27 -12.77 0.37
N THR A 78 4.19 -13.33 0.88
CA THR A 78 3.12 -13.91 0.06
C THR A 78 2.29 -12.80 -0.59
N ALA A 79 1.90 -11.78 0.18
CA ALA A 79 1.05 -10.68 -0.28
C ALA A 79 1.77 -9.72 -1.25
N ALA A 80 3.09 -9.77 -1.33
CA ALA A 80 3.89 -9.01 -2.28
C ALA A 80 3.83 -9.59 -3.72
N ASN A 81 3.30 -10.80 -3.90
CA ASN A 81 3.19 -11.42 -5.23
C ASN A 81 1.78 -11.25 -5.78
N SER A 82 1.66 -10.62 -6.94
CA SER A 82 0.39 -10.50 -7.67
C SER A 82 -0.08 -11.86 -8.16
N SER A 83 -1.39 -12.10 -8.07
CA SER A 83 -2.07 -13.25 -8.67
C SER A 83 -3.43 -12.83 -9.21
N THR A 84 -4.07 -13.67 -10.01
CA THR A 84 -5.41 -13.40 -10.55
C THR A 84 -6.45 -13.12 -9.45
N SER A 85 -6.35 -13.79 -8.31
CA SER A 85 -7.28 -13.60 -7.17
C SER A 85 -6.85 -12.50 -6.20
N LYS A 86 -5.55 -12.18 -6.17
CA LYS A 86 -4.94 -11.19 -5.28
C LYS A 86 -3.95 -10.33 -6.06
N PRO A 87 -4.44 -9.42 -6.92
CA PRO A 87 -3.57 -8.58 -7.73
C PRO A 87 -2.87 -7.49 -6.94
N SER A 88 -3.44 -6.99 -5.84
CA SER A 88 -2.79 -5.94 -5.07
C SER A 88 -1.58 -6.49 -4.33
N THR A 89 -0.43 -5.90 -4.61
CA THR A 89 0.84 -6.13 -3.94
C THR A 89 1.14 -5.04 -2.90
N ASN A 90 0.11 -4.27 -2.51
CA ASN A 90 0.27 -3.22 -1.51
C ASN A 90 0.59 -3.84 -0.14
N VAL A 91 1.87 -3.84 0.21
CA VAL A 91 2.41 -4.41 1.45
C VAL A 91 3.32 -3.38 2.14
N PRO A 92 3.54 -3.51 3.46
CA PRO A 92 4.56 -2.72 4.12
C PRO A 92 5.96 -3.05 3.61
N ILE A 93 6.78 -2.01 3.47
CA ILE A 93 8.18 -2.05 3.10
C ILE A 93 8.95 -1.29 4.17
N ALA A 94 10.00 -1.93 4.72
CA ALA A 94 10.92 -1.27 5.63
C ALA A 94 11.89 -0.38 4.84
N CYS A 95 12.21 0.80 5.36
CA CYS A 95 13.17 1.67 4.71
C CYS A 95 14.58 1.05 4.72
N PRO A 96 15.29 1.00 3.57
CA PRO A 96 16.61 0.40 3.51
C PRO A 96 17.74 1.30 4.04
N TYR A 97 17.46 2.55 4.42
CA TYR A 97 18.47 3.46 4.95
C TYR A 97 18.84 3.08 6.39
N THR A 98 20.13 2.95 6.69
CA THR A 98 20.69 2.45 7.98
C THR A 98 20.16 3.17 9.24
N HIS A 99 19.69 4.41 9.11
CA HIS A 99 19.17 5.22 10.22
C HIS A 99 17.67 5.53 10.09
N CYS A 100 16.97 4.86 9.18
CA CYS A 100 15.54 5.02 8.97
C CYS A 100 14.81 3.73 9.36
N GLU A 101 14.17 3.75 10.52
CA GLU A 101 13.39 2.62 11.05
C GLU A 101 11.93 2.65 10.58
N GLN A 102 11.60 3.53 9.64
CA GLN A 102 10.23 3.69 9.18
C GLN A 102 9.82 2.57 8.22
N THR A 103 8.54 2.19 8.32
CA THR A 103 7.89 1.25 7.41
C THR A 103 6.69 1.96 6.78
N HIS A 104 6.57 1.86 5.46
CA HIS A 104 5.48 2.49 4.70
C HIS A 104 4.89 1.50 3.70
N TRP A 105 3.71 1.81 3.18
CA TRP A 105 3.03 0.94 2.22
C TRP A 105 3.63 1.10 0.83
N LYS A 106 3.71 0.01 0.06
CA LYS A 106 4.25 0.00 -1.31
C LYS A 106 3.78 1.20 -2.13
N TYR A 107 2.45 1.40 -2.23
CA TYR A 107 1.88 2.41 -3.13
C TYR A 107 2.21 3.86 -2.77
N ASN A 108 2.57 4.15 -1.51
CA ASN A 108 2.96 5.48 -1.07
C ASN A 108 4.40 5.57 -0.59
N PHE A 109 5.21 4.53 -0.83
CA PHE A 109 6.59 4.48 -0.35
C PHE A 109 7.47 5.58 -0.99
N HIS A 110 7.19 5.93 -2.26
CA HIS A 110 7.85 7.04 -2.94
C HIS A 110 7.72 8.37 -2.18
N GLN A 111 6.56 8.64 -1.57
CA GLN A 111 6.33 9.84 -0.77
C GLN A 111 7.28 9.91 0.44
N HIS A 112 7.54 8.76 1.08
CA HIS A 112 8.51 8.69 2.18
C HIS A 112 9.92 9.01 1.68
N LEU A 113 10.32 8.40 0.56
CA LEU A 113 11.63 8.62 -0.03
C LEU A 113 11.83 10.08 -0.46
N ASP A 114 10.85 10.69 -1.12
CA ASP A 114 10.93 12.08 -1.56
C ASP A 114 11.00 13.06 -0.37
N ASN A 115 10.28 12.78 0.72
CA ASN A 115 10.23 13.66 1.90
C ASN A 115 11.45 13.52 2.82
N HIS A 116 11.99 12.31 3.01
CA HIS A 116 13.01 12.03 4.02
C HIS A 116 14.37 11.67 3.43
N HIS A 117 14.41 11.31 2.15
CA HIS A 117 15.62 10.88 1.46
C HIS A 117 15.72 11.61 0.10
N PRO A 118 15.80 12.95 0.04
CA PRO A 118 15.66 13.72 -1.22
C PRO A 118 16.62 13.29 -2.33
N ASN A 119 17.78 12.72 -1.98
CA ASN A 119 18.77 12.21 -2.93
C ASN A 119 18.66 10.69 -3.17
N TRP A 120 17.53 10.06 -2.84
CA TRP A 120 17.41 8.59 -2.89
C TRP A 120 17.60 8.01 -4.29
N ARG A 121 17.20 8.77 -5.33
CA ARG A 121 17.37 8.38 -6.73
C ARG A 121 18.85 8.28 -7.15
N SER A 122 19.75 9.01 -6.51
CA SER A 122 21.19 9.02 -6.82
C SER A 122 22.06 8.29 -5.79
N THR A 123 21.55 8.10 -4.57
CA THR A 123 22.31 7.54 -3.45
C THR A 123 22.04 6.07 -3.19
N LEU A 124 20.93 5.52 -3.68
CA LEU A 124 20.72 4.09 -3.64
C LEU A 124 21.67 3.42 -4.66
N PRO A 125 22.50 2.44 -4.25
CA PRO A 125 23.42 1.77 -5.15
C PRO A 125 22.70 1.20 -6.38
N PRO A 126 23.35 1.13 -7.56
CA PRO A 126 22.79 0.58 -8.79
C PRO A 126 22.46 -0.92 -8.77
N ALA A 127 22.47 -1.55 -7.59
CA ALA A 127 22.04 -2.93 -7.34
C ALA A 127 20.64 -3.05 -6.70
N ALA A 128 19.88 -1.97 -6.54
CA ALA A 128 18.72 -1.98 -5.64
C ALA A 128 17.43 -2.60 -6.24
N PRO A 129 16.91 -3.72 -5.70
CA PRO A 129 15.54 -4.20 -5.91
C PRO A 129 14.45 -3.23 -5.40
N LEU A 130 14.81 -2.06 -4.84
CA LEU A 130 13.83 -1.15 -4.24
C LEU A 130 12.88 -0.58 -5.27
N PHE A 131 13.35 -0.09 -6.43
CA PHE A 131 12.47 0.42 -7.48
C PHE A 131 11.45 -0.63 -7.88
N SER A 132 11.90 -1.84 -8.21
CA SER A 132 11.01 -2.97 -8.52
C SER A 132 10.05 -3.32 -7.38
N LEU A 133 10.46 -3.13 -6.12
CA LEU A 133 9.64 -3.40 -4.95
C LEU A 133 8.53 -2.36 -4.74
N ILE A 134 8.80 -1.08 -5.09
CA ILE A 134 7.86 0.04 -4.87
C ILE A 134 7.04 0.38 -6.11
N SER A 135 7.47 -0.05 -7.30
CA SER A 135 6.74 0.15 -8.56
C SER A 135 5.49 -0.72 -8.65
N VAL A 136 4.41 -0.13 -9.15
CA VAL A 136 3.16 -0.84 -9.47
C VAL A 136 3.21 -1.24 -10.94
N SER A 137 3.17 -2.55 -11.22
CA SER A 137 3.22 -3.05 -12.60
C SER A 137 1.90 -2.80 -13.35
N GLU A 138 1.95 -2.64 -14.67
CA GLU A 138 0.76 -2.53 -15.55
C GLU A 138 -0.24 -3.67 -15.32
N ASP A 139 0.26 -4.92 -15.19
CA ASP A 139 -0.56 -6.10 -14.87
C ASP A 139 -1.34 -5.96 -13.54
N GLU A 140 -0.72 -5.36 -12.52
CA GLU A 140 -1.34 -5.09 -11.23
C GLU A 140 -2.43 -4.01 -11.36
N GLN A 141 -2.16 -2.92 -12.09
CA GLN A 141 -3.14 -1.85 -12.31
C GLN A 141 -4.36 -2.37 -13.07
N SER A 142 -4.12 -3.09 -14.17
CA SER A 142 -5.15 -3.68 -15.02
C SER A 142 -6.06 -4.63 -14.22
N LYS A 143 -5.48 -5.54 -13.42
CA LYS A 143 -6.25 -6.46 -12.58
C LYS A 143 -7.00 -5.76 -11.43
N LEU A 144 -6.51 -4.61 -10.98
CA LEU A 144 -7.21 -3.74 -10.03
C LEU A 144 -8.22 -2.79 -10.70
N ARG A 145 -8.36 -2.85 -12.04
CA ARG A 145 -9.27 -2.00 -12.81
C ARG A 145 -8.95 -0.52 -12.64
N VAL A 146 -7.67 -0.20 -12.49
CA VAL A 146 -7.17 1.17 -12.45
C VAL A 146 -6.62 1.51 -13.84
N PRO A 147 -7.04 2.62 -14.46
CA PRO A 147 -6.51 3.03 -15.76
C PRO A 147 -5.02 3.39 -15.66
N GLU A 148 -4.32 3.20 -16.77
CA GLU A 148 -2.90 3.56 -16.96
C GLU A 148 -2.69 5.07 -17.08
#